data_AF-T1AEU0-F1
#
_entry.id   AF-T1AEU0-F1
#
_cell.length_a   1.000
_cell.length_b   1.000
_cell.length_c   1.000
_cell.angle_alpha   90.00
_cell.angle_beta   90.00
_cell.angle_gamma   90.00
#
_symmetry.space_group_name_H-M   'P 1'
#
loop_
_entity.id
_entity.type
_entity.pdbx_description
1 polymer ?
#
loop_
_entity_poly.entity_id
_entity_poly.type
_entity_poly.pdbx_seq_one_letter_code
_entity_poly.pdbx_strand_id
1 'polypeptide(L)'
;LIKYFRWSIRQSKSQIPSKITRGQLLDISGNHPKLRQLQIFSPFNLGTITKDSDMTRVVIVGAGFGGLATMSALAHQDVEITLIDKHNFATFQPLLYQVATAGLNPGDVAFPIRTLLRKQKGVTFRQGMLAGVDSAANEISLVDGARVPYDFLF
;
A
#
# COMPACT_ATOMS: atom_id res chain seq x y z
N LEU A 1 -15.01 27.10 -4.53
CA LEU A 1 -15.78 26.75 -5.74
C LEU A 1 -15.71 25.26 -6.08
N ILE A 2 -15.84 24.34 -5.10
CA ILE A 2 -16.11 22.89 -5.29
C ILE A 2 -16.98 22.47 -4.10
N LYS A 3 -18.31 22.61 -4.22
CA LYS A 3 -19.29 22.25 -3.16
C LYS A 3 -20.58 21.63 -3.72
N TYR A 4 -20.58 21.10 -4.95
CA TYR A 4 -21.82 20.83 -5.70
C TYR A 4 -22.02 19.42 -6.28
N PHE A 5 -21.23 18.40 -5.93
CA PHE A 5 -21.39 17.07 -6.53
C PHE A 5 -21.56 15.95 -5.48
N ARG A 6 -22.52 16.16 -4.58
CA ARG A 6 -23.03 15.13 -3.67
C ARG A 6 -24.55 15.17 -3.67
N TRP A 7 -25.14 14.73 -4.78
CA TRP A 7 -26.58 14.49 -4.89
C TRP A 7 -26.85 13.57 -6.08
N SER A 8 -27.71 12.57 -5.89
CA SER A 8 -28.04 11.49 -6.84
C SER A 8 -26.93 10.44 -6.93
N ILE A 9 -26.98 9.31 -6.23
CA ILE A 9 -27.91 8.21 -6.48
C ILE A 9 -28.30 7.56 -5.15
N ARG A 10 -29.55 7.75 -4.75
CA ARG A 10 -30.26 6.91 -3.81
C ARG A 10 -31.65 6.67 -4.40
N GLN A 11 -32.07 5.42 -4.36
CA GLN A 11 -33.41 4.87 -4.62
C GLN A 11 -33.60 4.08 -5.93
N SER A 12 -34.25 2.91 -5.76
CA SER A 12 -34.61 1.86 -6.74
C SER A 12 -33.52 0.78 -6.90
N LYS A 13 -33.60 -0.42 -6.31
CA LYS A 13 -34.77 -1.30 -6.15
C LYS A 13 -34.73 -2.13 -4.84
N SER A 14 -35.84 -2.04 -4.12
CA SER A 14 -36.50 -3.10 -3.34
C SER A 14 -36.84 -4.31 -4.27
N GLN A 15 -37.05 -5.59 -3.91
CA GLN A 15 -37.14 -6.35 -2.66
C GLN A 15 -37.69 -7.77 -3.02
N ILE A 16 -37.26 -8.82 -2.27
CA ILE A 16 -37.85 -10.20 -2.01
C ILE A 16 -37.96 -11.25 -3.14
N PRO A 17 -38.21 -12.58 -2.87
CA PRO A 17 -38.03 -13.47 -1.68
C PRO A 17 -37.29 -14.80 -2.03
N SER A 18 -37.13 -15.88 -1.26
CA SER A 18 -37.32 -16.32 0.15
C SER A 18 -36.84 -17.79 0.23
N LYS A 19 -36.30 -18.20 1.39
CA LYS A 19 -36.47 -19.52 2.04
C LYS A 19 -36.53 -20.79 1.17
N ILE A 20 -35.52 -21.66 1.35
CA ILE A 20 -35.76 -23.11 1.41
C ILE A 20 -35.10 -23.62 2.69
N THR A 21 -35.89 -24.28 3.52
CA THR A 21 -35.51 -24.89 4.80
C THR A 21 -36.05 -26.32 4.81
N ARG A 22 -35.26 -27.22 5.44
CA ARG A 22 -35.58 -28.56 5.95
C ARG A 22 -35.63 -29.73 4.96
N GLY A 23 -34.88 -30.77 5.33
CA GLY A 23 -35.44 -32.12 5.37
C GLY A 23 -34.55 -33.21 4.76
N GLN A 24 -33.79 -33.89 5.62
CA GLN A 24 -33.58 -35.34 5.65
C GLN A 24 -33.32 -36.09 4.32
N LEU A 25 -32.09 -36.63 4.21
CA LEU A 25 -31.91 -38.06 3.90
C LEU A 25 -30.57 -38.53 4.48
N LEU A 26 -30.60 -38.94 5.75
CA LEU A 26 -29.81 -40.06 6.28
C LEU A 26 -30.45 -41.33 5.68
N ASP A 27 -29.80 -42.43 5.32
CA ASP A 27 -28.54 -43.00 5.79
C ASP A 27 -28.22 -44.21 4.86
N ILE A 28 -27.11 -44.92 5.13
CA ILE A 28 -26.75 -46.29 4.72
C ILE A 28 -25.87 -46.49 3.47
N SER A 29 -24.55 -46.55 3.70
CA SER A 29 -23.77 -47.72 3.29
C SER A 29 -22.56 -47.89 4.20
N GLY A 30 -22.42 -49.09 4.74
CA GLY A 30 -21.62 -49.43 5.91
C GLY A 30 -20.10 -49.42 5.69
N ASN A 31 -19.44 -48.89 6.70
CA ASN A 31 -18.22 -49.37 7.35
C ASN A 31 -17.69 -50.75 6.90
N HIS A 32 -16.46 -50.78 6.38
CA HIS A 32 -15.47 -51.80 6.77
C HIS A 32 -14.12 -51.16 7.13
N PRO A 33 -13.47 -51.60 8.22
CA PRO A 33 -12.34 -50.92 8.83
C PRO A 33 -10.97 -51.50 8.41
N LYS A 34 -9.92 -50.74 8.74
CA LYS A 34 -8.49 -51.09 8.79
C LYS A 34 -7.71 -50.99 7.46
N LEU A 35 -6.99 -49.88 7.29
CA LEU A 35 -5.52 -49.87 7.09
C LEU A 35 -4.97 -48.57 7.68
N ARG A 36 -4.36 -48.67 8.87
CA ARG A 36 -3.60 -47.61 9.52
C ARG A 36 -2.14 -47.75 9.07
N GLN A 37 -1.43 -46.62 8.97
CA GLN A 37 0.01 -46.44 8.70
C GLN A 37 0.48 -46.39 7.24
N LEU A 38 0.55 -45.16 6.72
CA LEU A 38 1.78 -44.56 6.17
C LEU A 38 1.61 -43.03 6.21
N GLN A 39 1.73 -42.46 7.40
CA GLN A 39 2.04 -41.04 7.57
C GLN A 39 3.56 -40.88 7.52
N ILE A 40 4.13 -40.58 6.35
CA ILE A 40 5.48 -40.03 6.22
C ILE A 40 5.46 -38.96 5.12
N PHE A 41 5.59 -37.70 5.56
CA PHE A 41 6.00 -36.51 4.81
C PHE A 41 5.16 -36.02 3.60
N SER A 42 4.12 -35.25 3.91
CA SER A 42 3.82 -34.01 3.18
C SER A 42 3.24 -33.04 4.21
N PRO A 43 3.63 -31.74 4.22
CA PRO A 43 3.50 -30.90 3.04
C PRO A 43 4.72 -29.99 2.79
N PHE A 44 5.14 -29.94 1.53
CA PHE A 44 5.77 -28.74 1.00
C PHE A 44 4.72 -27.64 1.14
N ASN A 45 4.88 -26.82 2.18
CA ASN A 45 4.04 -25.67 2.42
C ASN A 45 4.36 -24.71 1.26
N LEU A 46 3.59 -24.77 0.18
CA LEU A 46 3.44 -23.63 -0.70
C LEU A 46 2.83 -22.55 0.20
N GLY A 47 3.72 -21.79 0.84
CA GLY A 47 3.33 -20.54 1.47
C GLY A 47 2.64 -19.76 0.38
N THR A 48 1.31 -19.72 0.44
CA THR A 48 0.55 -18.59 -0.05
C THR A 48 1.36 -17.38 0.40
N ILE A 49 1.91 -16.61 -0.53
CA ILE A 49 2.41 -15.28 -0.23
C ILE A 49 1.16 -14.50 0.16
N THR A 50 0.75 -14.66 1.41
CA THR A 50 -0.40 -13.98 1.99
C THR A 50 0.00 -12.52 1.97
N LYS A 51 -0.71 -11.75 1.14
CA LYS A 51 -0.76 -10.31 1.23
C LYS A 51 -1.19 -9.99 2.67
N ASP A 52 -0.20 -9.70 3.52
CA ASP A 52 -0.34 -9.66 4.99
C ASP A 52 -1.15 -8.44 5.48
N SER A 53 -1.54 -7.57 4.55
CA SER A 53 -2.47 -6.48 4.76
C SER A 53 -3.50 -6.45 3.63
N ASP A 54 -4.79 -6.40 3.98
CA ASP A 54 -5.89 -6.19 3.02
C ASP A 54 -5.79 -4.79 2.35
N MET A 55 -4.89 -3.97 2.88
CA MET A 55 -4.56 -2.63 2.41
C MET A 55 -3.65 -2.68 1.19
N THR A 56 -3.98 -1.90 0.17
CA THR A 56 -3.15 -1.78 -1.03
C THR A 56 -1.88 -1.02 -0.69
N ARG A 57 -0.72 -1.62 -1.01
CA ARG A 57 0.61 -1.04 -0.73
C ARG A 57 1.07 -0.20 -1.90
N VAL A 58 1.32 1.07 -1.66
CA VAL A 58 1.81 2.01 -2.66
C VAL A 58 3.20 2.48 -2.27
N VAL A 59 4.18 2.31 -3.15
CA VAL A 59 5.51 2.87 -2.98
C VAL A 59 5.67 4.07 -3.91
N ILE A 60 6.16 5.18 -3.37
CA ILE A 60 6.47 6.39 -4.12
C ILE A 60 7.97 6.66 -3.95
N VAL A 61 8.71 6.70 -5.06
CA VAL A 61 10.15 6.99 -5.05
C VAL A 61 10.39 8.44 -5.44
N GLY A 62 10.90 9.21 -4.48
CA GLY A 62 11.22 10.62 -4.60
C GLY A 62 10.22 11.52 -3.85
N ALA A 63 10.71 12.32 -2.92
CA ALA A 63 9.95 13.30 -2.13
C ALA A 63 10.05 14.72 -2.72
N GLY A 64 10.13 14.82 -4.05
CA GLY A 64 10.00 16.08 -4.78
C GLY A 64 8.54 16.51 -4.96
N PHE A 65 8.29 17.47 -5.84
CA PHE A 65 6.93 17.93 -6.14
C PHE A 65 6.00 16.82 -6.61
N GLY A 66 6.49 15.97 -7.52
CA GLY A 66 5.71 14.85 -8.06
C GLY A 66 5.30 13.86 -6.98
N GLY A 67 6.25 13.31 -6.23
CA GLY A 67 5.94 12.33 -5.19
C GLY A 67 5.09 12.89 -4.06
N LEU A 68 5.34 14.12 -3.61
CA LEU A 68 4.49 14.77 -2.61
C LEU A 68 3.07 15.04 -3.13
N ALA A 69 2.92 15.41 -4.40
CA ALA A 69 1.60 15.60 -5.02
C ALA A 69 0.85 14.25 -5.17
N THR A 70 1.52 13.20 -5.65
CA THR A 70 0.97 11.84 -5.76
C THR A 70 0.52 11.33 -4.40
N MET A 71 1.38 11.46 -3.38
CA MET A 71 1.05 11.11 -2.01
C MET A 71 -0.18 11.91 -1.52
N SER A 72 -0.21 13.22 -1.76
CA SER A 72 -1.34 14.07 -1.36
C SER A 72 -2.64 13.68 -2.05
N ALA A 73 -2.58 13.23 -3.31
CA ALA A 73 -3.74 12.74 -4.05
C ALA A 73 -4.26 11.39 -3.52
N LEU A 74 -3.35 10.54 -3.02
CA LEU A 74 -3.66 9.21 -2.49
C LEU A 74 -4.00 9.21 -0.99
N ALA A 75 -3.70 10.27 -0.25
CA ALA A 75 -3.86 10.35 1.21
C ALA A 75 -5.30 10.17 1.75
N HIS A 76 -6.31 10.26 0.89
CA HIS A 76 -7.72 10.04 1.25
C HIS A 76 -8.24 8.65 0.89
N GLN A 77 -7.42 7.82 0.25
CA GLN A 77 -7.74 6.45 -0.10
C GLN A 77 -7.33 5.51 1.03
N ASP A 78 -7.96 4.34 1.07
CA ASP A 78 -7.63 3.27 2.01
C ASP A 78 -6.40 2.50 1.49
N VAL A 79 -5.24 3.18 1.50
CA VAL A 79 -3.96 2.64 1.01
C VAL A 79 -2.84 2.90 2.01
N GLU A 80 -1.85 2.01 2.03
CA GLU A 80 -0.62 2.19 2.79
C GLU A 80 0.46 2.74 1.87
N ILE A 81 0.94 3.95 2.14
CA ILE A 81 1.93 4.63 1.30
C ILE A 81 3.30 4.57 1.97
N THR A 82 4.31 4.07 1.26
CA THR A 82 5.71 4.21 1.62
C THR A 82 6.39 5.21 0.69
N LEU A 83 6.72 6.39 1.21
CA LEU A 83 7.49 7.41 0.51
C LEU A 83 8.98 7.20 0.77
N ILE A 84 9.75 7.05 -0.30
CA ILE A 84 11.19 6.78 -0.24
C ILE A 84 11.95 7.94 -0.88
N ASP A 85 12.88 8.54 -0.16
CA ASP A 85 13.80 9.53 -0.73
C ASP A 85 15.19 9.43 -0.11
N LYS A 86 16.22 9.80 -0.87
CA LYS A 86 17.61 9.82 -0.41
C LYS A 86 17.86 10.89 0.67
N HIS A 87 17.07 11.95 0.68
CA HIS A 87 17.14 13.06 1.62
C HIS A 87 15.92 13.07 2.54
N ASN A 88 16.09 13.53 3.78
CA ASN A 88 15.00 13.69 4.75
C ASN A 88 14.31 15.06 4.68
N PHE A 89 14.63 15.86 3.66
CA PHE A 89 14.06 17.18 3.40
C PHE A 89 13.65 17.30 1.93
N ALA A 90 12.58 18.05 1.69
CA ALA A 90 12.19 18.51 0.37
C ALA A 90 12.70 19.94 0.18
N THR A 91 13.29 20.25 -0.97
CA THR A 91 13.78 21.60 -1.26
C THR A 91 12.88 22.26 -2.29
N PHE A 92 12.48 23.51 -2.02
CA PHE A 92 11.82 24.31 -3.04
C PHE A 92 12.86 24.84 -4.01
N GLN A 93 13.20 24.00 -4.98
CA GLN A 93 14.24 24.27 -6.00
C GLN A 93 14.14 25.65 -6.65
N PRO A 94 12.95 26.23 -6.90
CA PRO A 94 12.86 27.57 -7.47
C PRO A 94 13.53 28.68 -6.64
N LEU A 95 13.71 28.54 -5.32
CA LEU A 95 14.39 29.56 -4.48
C LEU A 95 15.89 29.30 -4.28
N LEU A 96 16.46 28.27 -4.92
CA LEU A 96 17.89 27.99 -4.80
C LEU A 96 18.77 29.11 -5.33
N TYR A 97 18.29 29.90 -6.29
CA TYR A 97 19.04 31.08 -6.76
C TYR A 97 19.23 32.10 -5.63
N GLN A 98 18.24 32.27 -4.75
CA GLN A 98 18.34 33.21 -3.61
C GLN A 98 19.35 32.72 -2.58
N VAL A 99 19.47 31.41 -2.40
CA VAL A 99 20.53 30.82 -1.57
C VAL A 99 21.90 31.06 -2.20
N ALA A 100 22.04 30.85 -3.52
CA ALA A 100 23.28 31.07 -4.24
C ALA A 100 23.75 32.54 -4.20
N THR A 101 22.81 33.49 -4.19
CA THR A 101 23.11 34.93 -4.06
C THR A 101 23.17 35.41 -2.61
N ALA A 102 23.22 34.50 -1.63
CA ALA A 102 23.22 34.80 -0.19
C ALA A 102 22.01 35.64 0.31
N GLY A 103 20.91 35.66 -0.45
CA GLY A 103 19.65 36.30 -0.07
C GLY A 103 18.79 35.45 0.88
N LEU A 104 19.03 34.14 0.95
CA LEU A 104 18.38 33.20 1.87
C LEU A 104 19.38 32.19 2.44
N ASN A 105 19.12 31.70 3.65
CA ASN A 105 19.86 30.58 4.22
C ASN A 105 19.39 29.25 3.58
N PRO A 106 20.29 28.29 3.29
CA PRO A 106 19.88 26.94 2.87
C PRO A 106 18.81 26.28 3.76
N GLY A 107 18.82 26.55 5.07
CA GLY A 107 17.82 26.05 6.01
C GLY A 107 16.41 26.59 5.75
N ASP A 108 16.28 27.79 5.17
CA ASP A 108 14.99 28.44 4.90
C ASP A 108 14.27 27.84 3.68
N VAL A 109 14.99 27.11 2.83
CA VAL A 109 14.46 26.47 1.61
C VAL A 109 14.35 24.95 1.71
N ALA A 110 14.80 24.36 2.83
CA ALA A 110 14.78 22.92 3.09
C ALA A 110 13.68 22.58 4.10
N PHE A 111 12.65 21.87 3.65
CA PHE A 111 11.49 21.50 4.46
C PHE A 111 11.62 20.04 4.92
N PRO A 112 11.71 19.76 6.24
CA PRO A 112 11.80 18.39 6.73
C PRO A 112 10.58 17.56 6.30
N ILE A 113 10.80 16.43 5.62
CA ILE A 113 9.73 15.58 5.08
C ILE A 113 8.81 15.11 6.19
N ARG A 114 9.38 14.72 7.34
CA ARG A 114 8.59 14.31 8.51
C ARG A 114 7.55 15.34 8.90
N THR A 115 7.88 16.64 8.86
CA THR A 115 6.95 17.73 9.19
C THR A 115 5.80 17.80 8.18
N LEU A 116 6.09 17.60 6.89
CA LEU A 116 5.08 17.56 5.82
C LEU A 116 4.12 16.36 6.00
N LEU A 117 4.63 15.23 6.49
CA LEU A 117 3.87 14.00 6.66
C LEU A 117 3.04 13.93 7.95
N ARG A 118 3.28 14.79 8.94
CA ARG A 118 2.60 14.73 10.26
C ARG A 118 1.07 14.70 10.21
N LYS A 119 0.47 15.23 9.13
CA LYS A 119 -0.98 15.32 8.97
C LYS A 119 -1.56 14.18 8.13
N GLN A 120 -0.73 13.37 7.47
CA GLN A 120 -1.15 12.27 6.61
C GLN A 120 -1.19 10.97 7.42
N LYS A 121 -2.35 10.31 7.42
CA LYS A 121 -2.50 8.95 7.99
C LYS A 121 -2.13 7.93 6.91
N GLY A 122 -1.58 6.79 7.31
CA GLY A 122 -1.23 5.72 6.37
C GLY A 122 -0.01 6.01 5.50
N VAL A 123 0.81 7.02 5.85
CA VAL A 123 2.04 7.34 5.13
C VAL A 123 3.26 7.09 6.01
N THR A 124 4.16 6.26 5.52
CA THR A 124 5.47 6.00 6.13
C THR A 124 6.56 6.61 5.27
N PHE A 125 7.52 7.30 5.89
CA PHE A 125 8.73 7.75 5.22
C PHE A 125 9.90 6.84 5.51
N ARG A 126 10.58 6.40 4.45
CA ARG A 126 11.85 5.69 4.55
C ARG A 126 12.92 6.50 3.83
N GLN A 127 13.97 6.87 4.54
CA GLN A 127 15.15 7.42 3.88
C GLN A 127 15.92 6.29 3.21
N GLY A 128 16.18 6.41 1.92
CA GLY A 128 16.89 5.39 1.16
C GLY A 128 17.04 5.75 -0.32
N MET A 129 17.99 5.07 -0.97
CA MET A 129 18.22 5.21 -2.40
C MET A 129 17.78 3.94 -3.10
N LEU A 130 16.99 4.07 -4.17
CA LEU A 130 16.57 2.95 -5.01
C LEU A 130 17.80 2.35 -5.72
N ALA A 131 17.99 1.04 -5.60
CA ALA A 131 19.02 0.28 -6.30
C ALA A 131 18.45 -0.42 -7.55
N GLY A 132 17.22 -0.90 -7.48
CA GLY A 132 16.58 -1.59 -8.60
C GLY A 132 15.12 -1.92 -8.33
N VAL A 133 14.40 -2.28 -9.39
CA VAL A 133 12.97 -2.66 -9.35
C VAL A 133 12.85 -4.07 -9.94
N ASP A 134 12.21 -4.97 -9.19
CA ASP A 134 11.82 -6.29 -9.63
C ASP A 134 10.30 -6.34 -9.83
N SER A 135 9.88 -6.12 -11.08
CA SER A 135 8.46 -6.14 -11.46
C SER A 135 7.85 -7.54 -11.47
N ALA A 136 8.65 -8.60 -11.48
CA ALA A 136 8.14 -9.98 -11.42
C ALA A 136 7.77 -10.34 -9.97
N ALA A 137 8.57 -9.89 -9.00
CA ALA A 137 8.31 -10.05 -7.58
C ALA A 137 7.41 -8.95 -6.98
N ASN A 138 7.20 -7.84 -7.70
CA ASN A 138 6.60 -6.60 -7.20
C ASN A 138 7.34 -6.07 -5.96
N GLU A 139 8.66 -6.01 -6.04
CA GLU A 139 9.53 -5.49 -4.99
C GLU A 139 10.52 -4.47 -5.55
N ILE A 140 10.85 -3.47 -4.75
CA ILE A 140 12.01 -2.63 -5.00
C ILE A 140 13.15 -3.03 -4.07
N SER A 141 14.37 -2.84 -4.54
CA SER A 141 15.59 -2.98 -3.76
C SER A 141 16.19 -1.61 -3.50
N LEU A 142 16.63 -1.40 -2.27
CA LEU A 142 17.37 -0.21 -1.87
C LEU A 142 18.87 -0.52 -1.79
N VAL A 143 19.69 0.52 -1.85
CA VAL A 143 21.16 0.40 -1.79
C VAL A 143 21.65 -0.14 -0.45
N ASP A 144 20.87 0.03 0.62
CA ASP A 144 21.15 -0.56 1.94
C ASP A 144 20.84 -2.08 2.00
N GLY A 145 20.43 -2.69 0.89
CA GLY A 145 20.07 -4.10 0.78
C GLY A 145 18.64 -4.41 1.21
N ALA A 146 17.87 -3.42 1.67
CA ALA A 146 16.48 -3.64 2.02
C ALA A 146 15.62 -3.87 0.78
N ARG A 147 14.58 -4.70 0.95
CA ARG A 147 13.55 -4.93 -0.06
C ARG A 147 12.22 -4.41 0.44
N VAL A 148 11.50 -3.72 -0.42
CA VAL A 148 10.19 -3.14 -0.10
C VAL A 148 9.19 -3.66 -1.13
N PRO A 149 8.21 -4.48 -0.71
CA PRO A 149 7.17 -4.95 -1.60
C PRO A 149 6.15 -3.84 -1.89
N TYR A 150 5.58 -3.86 -3.08
CA TYR A 150 4.56 -2.90 -3.51
C TYR A 150 3.45 -3.59 -4.28
N ASP A 151 2.28 -2.96 -4.33
CA ASP A 151 1.23 -3.31 -5.30
C ASP A 151 1.21 -2.28 -6.44
N PHE A 152 1.50 -1.01 -6.12
CA PHE A 152 1.72 0.06 -7.09
C PHE A 152 3.00 0.83 -6.80
N LEU A 153 3.72 1.22 -7.85
CA LEU A 153 4.96 1.98 -7.80
C LEU A 153 4.81 3.28 -8.60
N PHE A 154 5.17 4.41 -7.99
CA PHE A 154 5.19 5.74 -8.60
C PHE A 154 6.57 6.40 -8.47
#